data_AF-A0A5J6XK22-F1
#
_entry.id   AF-A0A5J6XK22-F1
#
_cell.length_a   1.000
_cell.length_b   1.000
_cell.length_c   1.000
_cell.angle_alpha   90.00
_cell.angle_beta   90.00
_cell.angle_gamma   90.00
#
_symmetry.space_group_name_H-M   'P 1'
#
loop_
_entity.id
_entity.type
_entity.pdbx_description
1 polymer ?
#
loop_
_entity_poly.entity_id
_entity_poly.type
_entity_poly.pdbx_seq_one_letter_code
_entity_poly.pdbx_strand_id
1 'polypeptide(L)'
;MTNSSKDSIQIKMEQILSHTCGSFENCTETNIQTFLTQCYEENIDPQYCLSWIAEHNAKIPNWANVSKISQEWINGHTSTGSTFFNNEGDVLR
;
A
#
# COMPACT_ATOMS: atom_id res chain seq x y z
N MET A 1 -4.47 22.43 -18.76
CA MET A 1 -4.95 21.09 -18.38
C MET A 1 -3.75 20.18 -18.34
N THR A 2 -3.11 20.00 -17.17
CA THR A 2 -1.93 19.13 -17.04
C THR A 2 -2.14 18.24 -15.83
N ASN A 3 -2.81 17.11 -16.06
CA ASN A 3 -2.99 16.03 -15.08
C ASN A 3 -2.29 14.72 -15.53
N SER A 4 -1.40 14.78 -16.54
CA SER A 4 -0.88 13.58 -17.21
C SER A 4 -0.03 12.64 -16.33
N SER A 5 0.55 13.12 -15.22
CA SER A 5 1.41 12.31 -14.36
C SER A 5 0.65 11.51 -13.30
N LYS A 6 -0.49 12.03 -12.81
CA LYS A 6 -1.32 11.36 -11.81
C LYS A 6 -2.09 10.20 -12.44
N ASP A 7 -2.60 10.40 -13.65
CA ASP A 7 -3.23 9.37 -14.47
C ASP A 7 -2.28 8.19 -14.74
N SER A 8 -1.00 8.45 -15.01
CA SER A 8 -0.04 7.38 -15.37
C SER A 8 0.24 6.42 -14.21
N ILE A 9 0.34 6.91 -12.97
CA ILE A 9 0.56 6.07 -11.79
C ILE A 9 -0.71 5.30 -11.43
N GLN A 10 -1.88 5.96 -11.50
CA GLN A 10 -3.16 5.28 -11.24
C GLN A 10 -3.42 4.14 -12.23
N ILE A 11 -3.15 4.34 -13.53
CA ILE A 11 -3.27 3.28 -14.54
C ILE A 11 -2.39 2.07 -14.18
N LYS A 12 -1.15 2.31 -13.73
CA LYS A 12 -0.27 1.22 -13.28
C LYS A 12 -0.86 0.49 -12.07
N MET A 13 -1.37 1.22 -11.09
CA MET A 13 -1.98 0.63 -9.89
C MET A 13 -3.23 -0.19 -10.22
N GLU A 14 -4.06 0.27 -11.15
CA GLU A 14 -5.19 -0.50 -11.67
C GLU A 14 -4.75 -1.78 -12.39
N GLN A 15 -3.69 -1.71 -13.20
CA GLN A 15 -3.12 -2.89 -13.86
C GLN A 15 -2.57 -3.90 -12.85
N ILE A 16 -1.82 -3.44 -11.85
CA ILE A 16 -1.29 -4.29 -10.79
C ILE A 16 -2.45 -4.93 -10.00
N LEU A 17 -3.48 -4.16 -9.64
CA LEU A 17 -4.65 -4.66 -8.92
C LEU A 17 -5.39 -5.72 -9.74
N SER A 18 -5.61 -5.47 -11.04
CA SER A 18 -6.24 -6.42 -11.96
C SER A 18 -5.41 -7.69 -12.12
N HIS A 19 -4.09 -7.60 -12.12
CA HIS A 19 -3.21 -8.77 -12.23
C HIS A 19 -3.14 -9.58 -10.92
N THR A 20 -3.14 -8.92 -9.77
CA THR A 20 -2.93 -9.56 -8.47
C THR A 20 -4.24 -9.97 -7.80
N CYS A 21 -5.14 -9.01 -7.59
CA CYS A 21 -6.44 -9.25 -6.97
C CYS A 21 -7.52 -9.59 -7.99
N GLY A 22 -7.37 -9.25 -9.27
CA GLY A 22 -8.43 -9.38 -10.28
C GLY A 22 -9.48 -8.28 -10.14
N SER A 23 -10.09 -8.21 -8.97
CA SER A 23 -11.02 -7.16 -8.57
C SER A 23 -10.91 -6.89 -7.07
N PHE A 24 -11.42 -5.75 -6.61
CA PHE A 24 -11.43 -5.40 -5.18
C PHE A 24 -12.10 -6.47 -4.30
N GLU A 25 -13.16 -7.11 -4.80
CA GLU A 25 -13.89 -8.16 -4.07
C GLU A 25 -13.09 -9.45 -3.88
N ASN A 26 -12.09 -9.69 -4.74
CA ASN A 26 -11.20 -10.85 -4.68
C ASN A 26 -9.85 -10.51 -4.01
N CYS A 27 -9.71 -9.29 -3.49
CA CYS A 27 -8.48 -8.83 -2.86
C CYS A 27 -8.41 -9.32 -1.41
N THR A 28 -7.76 -10.46 -1.23
CA THR A 28 -7.55 -11.12 0.07
C THR A 28 -6.18 -10.77 0.65
N GLU A 29 -5.89 -11.28 1.84
CA GLU A 29 -4.64 -11.08 2.59
C GLU A 29 -3.39 -11.50 1.79
N THR A 30 -3.49 -12.58 1.03
CA THR A 30 -2.38 -13.06 0.18
C THR A 30 -2.22 -12.20 -1.08
N ASN A 31 -3.35 -11.80 -1.67
CA ASN A 31 -3.34 -11.02 -2.91
C ASN A 31 -2.87 -9.59 -2.66
N ILE A 32 -3.23 -9.00 -1.52
CA ILE A 32 -2.83 -7.63 -1.16
C ILE A 32 -1.32 -7.52 -0.93
N GLN A 33 -0.68 -8.54 -0.36
CA GLN A 33 0.78 -8.57 -0.22
C GLN A 33 1.48 -8.63 -1.58
N THR A 34 0.93 -9.42 -2.51
CA THR A 34 1.42 -9.47 -3.90
C THR A 34 1.23 -8.12 -4.59
N PHE A 35 0.09 -7.47 -4.39
CA PHE A 35 -0.18 -6.12 -4.90
C PHE A 35 0.85 -5.10 -4.40
N LEU A 36 1.10 -5.06 -3.09
CA LEU A 36 2.07 -4.14 -2.49
C LEU A 36 3.50 -4.41 -2.95
N THR A 37 3.85 -5.68 -3.14
CA THR A 37 5.15 -6.09 -3.69
C THR A 37 5.33 -5.55 -5.11
N GLN A 38 4.33 -5.73 -5.98
CA GLN A 38 4.42 -5.21 -7.35
C GLN A 38 4.42 -3.68 -7.41
N CYS A 39 3.69 -3.00 -6.53
CA CYS A 39 3.82 -1.55 -6.38
C CYS A 39 5.27 -1.15 -6.07
N TYR A 40 5.90 -1.83 -5.11
CA TYR A 40 7.29 -1.59 -4.74
C TYR A 40 8.26 -1.83 -5.92
N GLU A 41 8.09 -2.94 -6.66
CA GLU A 41 8.91 -3.27 -7.84
C GLU A 41 8.75 -2.24 -8.97
N GLU A 42 7.55 -1.69 -9.15
CA GLU A 42 7.24 -0.63 -10.11
C GLU A 42 7.69 0.78 -9.64
N ASN A 43 8.45 0.86 -8.54
CA ASN A 43 8.89 2.10 -7.89
C ASN A 43 7.73 3.00 -7.44
N ILE A 44 6.59 2.40 -7.10
CA ILE A 44 5.42 3.07 -6.52
C ILE A 44 5.43 2.83 -5.01
N ASP A 45 5.24 3.88 -4.22
CA ASP A 45 5.20 3.77 -2.77
C ASP A 45 4.08 2.80 -2.33
N PRO A 46 4.40 1.70 -1.62
CA PRO A 46 3.39 0.76 -1.14
C PRO A 46 2.33 1.40 -0.23
N GLN A 47 2.68 2.42 0.54
CA GLN A 47 1.75 3.20 1.37
C GLN A 47 0.80 4.03 0.51
N TYR A 48 1.28 4.58 -0.60
CA TYR A 48 0.43 5.24 -1.60
C TYR A 48 -0.54 4.24 -2.24
N CYS A 49 -0.04 3.06 -2.60
CA CYS A 49 -0.84 1.96 -3.11
C CYS A 49 -1.94 1.51 -2.15
N LEU A 50 -1.61 1.35 -0.87
CA LEU A 50 -2.58 1.01 0.17
C LEU A 50 -3.64 2.11 0.34
N SER A 51 -3.23 3.38 0.32
CA SER A 51 -4.15 4.51 0.45
C SER A 51 -5.18 4.55 -0.67
N TRP A 52 -4.78 4.26 -1.90
CA TRP A 52 -5.70 4.17 -3.05
C TRP A 52 -6.68 3.00 -2.93
N ILE A 53 -6.21 1.81 -2.53
CA ILE A 53 -7.11 0.67 -2.28
C ILE A 53 -8.09 0.99 -1.15
N ALA A 54 -7.66 1.74 -0.13
CA ALA A 54 -8.52 2.14 0.98
C ALA A 54 -9.70 2.99 0.52
N GLU A 55 -9.62 3.73 -0.59
CA GLU A 55 -10.76 4.43 -1.18
C GLU A 55 -11.87 3.47 -1.65
N HIS A 56 -11.51 2.21 -1.92
CA HIS A 56 -12.39 1.14 -2.36
C HIS A 56 -12.69 0.10 -1.27
N ASN A 57 -12.37 0.40 0.01
CA ASN A 57 -12.51 -0.53 1.13
C ASN A 57 -13.90 -1.20 1.24
N ALA A 58 -14.97 -0.49 0.85
CA ALA A 58 -16.33 -0.98 0.92
C ALA A 58 -16.60 -2.20 0.02
N LYS A 59 -15.76 -2.41 -1.00
CA LYS A 59 -15.83 -3.55 -1.93
C LYS A 59 -14.92 -4.70 -1.52
N ILE A 60 -14.05 -4.49 -0.52
CA ILE A 60 -13.04 -5.48 -0.14
C ILE A 60 -13.55 -6.25 1.07
N PRO A 61 -13.74 -7.58 0.96
CA PRO A 61 -14.15 -8.38 2.09
C PRO A 61 -13.05 -8.37 3.16
N ASN A 62 -13.45 -8.34 4.43
CA ASN A 62 -12.52 -8.37 5.57
C ASN A 62 -11.45 -7.25 5.52
N TRP A 63 -11.83 -6.05 5.06
CA TRP A 63 -10.92 -4.91 4.91
C TRP A 63 -10.08 -4.62 6.15
N ALA A 64 -10.65 -4.73 7.36
CA ALA A 64 -9.91 -4.49 8.60
C ALA A 64 -8.65 -5.37 8.71
N ASN A 65 -8.76 -6.63 8.32
CA ASN A 65 -7.65 -7.58 8.35
C ASN A 65 -6.69 -7.38 7.17
N VAL A 66 -7.24 -7.13 5.97
CA VAL A 66 -6.45 -6.79 4.76
C VAL A 66 -5.59 -5.54 5.01
N SER A 67 -6.18 -4.49 5.57
CA SER A 67 -5.50 -3.24 5.91
C SER A 67 -4.41 -3.44 6.95
N LYS A 68 -4.68 -4.24 7.99
CA LYS A 68 -3.68 -4.58 9.02
C LYS A 68 -2.48 -5.30 8.41
N ILE A 69 -2.70 -6.37 7.65
CA ILE A 69 -1.62 -7.16 7.03
C ILE A 69 -0.84 -6.32 6.03
N SER A 70 -1.52 -5.42 5.31
CA SER A 70 -0.87 -4.46 4.42
C SER A 70 0.08 -3.54 5.17
N GLN A 71 -0.37 -2.94 6.28
CA GLN A 71 0.48 -2.07 7.09
C GLN A 71 1.66 -2.82 7.70
N GLU A 72 1.46 -4.06 8.17
CA GLU A 72 2.53 -4.92 8.66
C GLU A 72 3.57 -5.22 7.57
N TRP A 73 3.11 -5.53 6.34
CA TRP A 73 3.99 -5.75 5.19
C TRP A 73 4.78 -4.49 4.84
N ILE A 74 4.12 -3.34 4.75
CA ILE A 74 4.76 -2.06 4.41
C ILE A 74 5.83 -1.73 5.46
N ASN A 75 5.47 -1.79 6.74
CA ASN A 75 6.42 -1.57 7.83
C ASN A 75 7.61 -2.55 7.76
N GLY A 76 7.42 -3.80 7.34
CA GLY A 76 8.53 -4.75 7.17
C GLY A 76 9.42 -4.47 5.96
N HIS A 77 8.84 -3.96 4.87
CA HIS A 77 9.51 -3.85 3.57
C HIS A 77 10.03 -2.43 3.24
N THR A 78 9.45 -1.38 3.84
CA THR A 78 9.85 0.03 3.61
C THR A 78 10.61 0.63 4.80
N SER A 79 10.69 -0.05 5.96
CA SER A 79 11.51 0.37 7.11
C SER A 79 13.03 0.29 6.91
N THR A 80 13.53 0.23 5.68
CA THR A 80 14.91 0.60 5.36
C THR A 80 15.16 2.11 5.30
N GLY A 81 14.14 2.96 5.52
CA GLY A 81 14.30 4.41 5.39
C GLY A 81 13.54 5.30 6.38
N SER A 82 12.95 4.76 7.45
CA SER A 82 12.36 5.59 8.50
C SER A 82 12.77 5.05 9.85
N THR A 83 13.88 5.58 10.34
CA THR A 83 14.10 5.68 11.78
C THR A 83 12.87 6.38 12.34
N PHE A 84 11.94 5.62 12.91
CA PHE A 84 11.14 6.17 13.99
C PHE A 84 12.14 6.44 15.11
N PHE A 85 12.77 7.62 15.08
CA PHE A 85 13.23 8.23 16.30
C PHE A 85 11.96 8.45 17.10
N ASN A 86 11.62 7.45 17.91
CA ASN A 86 10.79 7.66 19.07
C ASN A 86 11.47 8.80 19.84
N ASN A 87 10.92 10.00 19.72
CA ASN A 87 11.20 11.07 20.66
C ASN A 87 10.56 10.68 21.99
N GLU A 88 11.21 9.78 22.71
CA GLU A 88 10.97 9.56 24.13
C GLU A 88 12.31 9.72 24.87
N GLY A 89 12.58 10.97 25.24
CA GLY A 89 13.47 11.28 26.35
C GLY A 89 14.83 11.87 26.01
N ASP A 90 14.86 13.12 25.51
CA ASP A 90 15.87 14.04 26.04
C ASP A 90 15.44 14.36 27.49
N VAL A 91 16.03 13.64 28.43
CA VAL A 91 16.23 14.16 29.79
C VAL A 91 17.68 13.91 30.12
N LEU A 92 18.47 14.97 30.01
CA LEU A 92 19.76 15.14 30.67
C LEU A 92 19.80 14.45 32.05
N ARG A 93 20.66 13.43 32.19
CA ARG A 93 21.45 13.21 33.41
C ARG A 93 22.66 12.31 33.16
#